data_AF-A0AAE0B5A4-F1
#
_entry.id   AF-A0AAE0B5A4-F1
#
_cell.length_a   1.000
_cell.length_b   1.000
_cell.length_c   1.000
_cell.angle_alpha   90.00
_cell.angle_beta   90.00
_cell.angle_gamma   90.00
#
_symmetry.space_group_name_H-M   'P 1'
#
loop_
_entity.id
_entity.type
_entity.pdbx_description
1 polymer ?
#
loop_
_entity_poly.entity_id
_entity_poly.type
_entity_poly.pdbx_seq_one_letter_code
_entity_poly.pdbx_strand_id
1 'polypeptide(L)'
;MWRSFIWRSFMWGRELLEEESRWRIGGGESVYIYKDCWLPRQTTFKVISSSVFGEFARVQMLKTPSGAWNESLIRQNFLLEDAESILSITCSFTHAADSLMWHYEKLGSF
;
A
#
# COMPACT_ATOMS: atom_id res chain seq x y z
N MET A 1 -5.22 -30.56 -27.90
CA MET A 1 -4.61 -29.21 -27.84
C MET A 1 -5.36 -28.36 -26.82
N TRP A 2 -5.26 -28.66 -25.51
CA TRP A 2 -6.05 -28.03 -24.44
C TRP A 2 -5.21 -27.69 -23.18
N ARG A 3 -3.90 -27.42 -23.33
CA ARG A 3 -3.00 -27.17 -22.20
C ARG A 3 -2.65 -25.68 -21.97
N SER A 4 -3.16 -24.75 -22.78
CA SER A 4 -2.72 -23.34 -22.76
C SER A 4 -3.73 -22.35 -22.17
N PHE A 5 -5.04 -22.64 -22.24
CA PHE A 5 -6.07 -21.68 -21.80
C PHE A 5 -6.19 -21.60 -20.28
N ILE A 6 -6.24 -22.75 -19.59
CA ILE A 6 -6.32 -22.81 -18.12
C ILE A 6 -5.06 -22.18 -17.50
N TRP A 7 -3.88 -22.42 -18.08
CA TRP A 7 -2.63 -21.86 -17.57
C TRP A 7 -2.54 -20.35 -17.76
N ARG A 8 -3.05 -19.81 -18.89
CA ARG A 8 -3.13 -18.36 -19.12
C ARG A 8 -4.15 -17.68 -18.20
N SER A 9 -5.33 -18.26 -18.02
CA SER A 9 -6.34 -17.74 -17.09
C SER A 9 -5.86 -17.78 -15.63
N PHE A 10 -5.06 -18.80 -15.26
CA PHE A 10 -4.45 -18.88 -13.94
C PHE A 10 -3.31 -17.86 -13.74
N MET A 11 -2.47 -17.65 -14.74
CA MET A 11 -1.39 -16.65 -14.71
C MET A 11 -1.97 -15.22 -14.64
N TRP A 12 -2.97 -14.92 -15.47
CA TRP A 12 -3.71 -13.65 -15.39
C TRP A 12 -4.47 -13.51 -14.07
N GLY A 13 -5.08 -14.59 -13.58
CA GLY A 13 -5.70 -14.60 -12.25
C GLY A 13 -4.70 -14.27 -11.15
N ARG A 14 -3.46 -14.77 -11.22
CA ARG A 14 -2.39 -14.43 -10.26
C ARG A 14 -1.91 -12.98 -10.37
N GLU A 15 -1.72 -12.45 -11.57
CA GLU A 15 -1.36 -11.04 -11.76
C GLU A 15 -2.46 -10.11 -11.22
N LEU A 16 -3.74 -10.43 -11.50
CA LEU A 16 -4.88 -9.69 -10.98
C LEU A 16 -5.02 -9.82 -9.45
N LEU A 17 -4.72 -11.00 -8.91
CA LEU A 17 -4.69 -11.24 -7.46
C LEU A 17 -3.58 -10.42 -6.79
N GLU A 18 -2.37 -10.40 -7.35
CA GLU A 18 -1.27 -9.57 -6.86
C GLU A 18 -1.62 -8.06 -6.94
N GLU A 19 -2.38 -7.63 -7.95
CA GLU A 19 -2.91 -6.26 -8.10
C GLU A 19 -3.96 -5.85 -7.04
N GLU A 20 -4.72 -6.80 -6.49
CA GLU A 20 -5.80 -6.56 -5.51
C GLU A 20 -5.35 -6.73 -4.04
N SER A 21 -4.06 -6.97 -3.81
CA SER A 21 -3.48 -7.03 -2.46
C SER A 21 -2.95 -5.67 -2.03
N ARG A 22 -3.33 -5.22 -0.84
CA ARG A 22 -2.95 -3.92 -0.31
C ARG A 22 -2.30 -4.05 1.06
N TRP A 23 -1.20 -3.34 1.28
CA TRP A 23 -0.58 -3.22 2.58
C TRP A 23 -1.43 -2.41 3.55
N ARG A 24 -1.71 -3.02 4.71
CA ARG A 24 -2.08 -2.32 5.92
C ARG A 24 -0.82 -1.81 6.59
N ILE A 25 -0.73 -0.49 6.72
CA ILE A 25 0.39 0.16 7.38
C ILE A 25 0.26 0.01 8.89
N GLY A 26 1.25 -0.65 9.50
CA GLY A 26 1.49 -0.64 10.93
C GLY A 26 2.62 0.33 11.24
N GLY A 27 3.84 -0.19 11.40
CA GLY A 27 5.06 0.59 11.59
C GLY A 27 5.58 1.25 10.31
N GLY A 28 5.32 0.67 9.14
CA GLY A 28 5.77 1.17 7.84
C GLY A 28 7.23 0.85 7.54
N GLU A 29 7.90 0.02 8.33
CA GLU A 29 9.28 -0.39 8.07
C GLU A 29 9.40 -1.42 6.95
N SER A 30 8.35 -2.15 6.61
CA SER A 30 8.38 -3.18 5.56
C SER A 30 7.79 -2.74 4.23
N VAL A 31 7.21 -1.52 4.18
CA VAL A 31 6.49 -1.01 3.01
C VAL A 31 7.26 0.12 2.34
N TYR A 32 7.48 0.01 1.04
CA TYR A 32 8.06 1.05 0.20
C TYR A 32 7.00 2.07 -0.23
N ILE A 33 7.34 3.35 -0.17
CA ILE A 33 6.43 4.46 -0.51
C ILE A 33 5.93 4.34 -1.95
N TYR A 34 6.83 4.09 -2.91
CA TYR A 34 6.52 4.19 -4.34
C TYR A 34 6.32 2.83 -5.04
N LYS A 35 6.80 1.73 -4.46
CA LYS A 35 6.74 0.39 -5.10
C LYS A 35 5.48 -0.38 -4.72
N ASP A 36 5.06 -0.27 -3.47
CA ASP A 36 4.03 -1.12 -2.89
C ASP A 36 2.64 -0.48 -2.98
N CYS A 37 1.61 -1.34 -3.07
CA CYS A 37 0.20 -0.94 -3.04
C CYS A 37 -0.23 -0.73 -1.59
N TRP A 38 -0.26 0.50 -1.08
CA TRP A 38 -0.63 0.78 0.31
C TRP A 38 -1.60 1.96 0.50
N LEU A 39 -1.83 2.79 -0.53
CA LEU A 39 -2.76 3.90 -0.47
C LEU A 39 -4.21 3.49 -0.73
N PRO A 40 -5.19 4.07 -0.02
CA PRO A 40 -6.62 3.82 -0.22
C PRO A 40 -7.14 4.58 -1.45
N ARG A 41 -6.68 4.26 -2.67
CA ARG A 41 -7.17 4.90 -3.89
C ARG A 41 -7.83 3.90 -4.83
N GLN A 42 -8.82 4.37 -5.59
CA GLN A 42 -9.73 3.53 -6.38
C GLN A 42 -9.07 2.80 -7.57
N THR A 43 -7.86 3.17 -7.96
CA THR A 43 -7.21 2.68 -9.19
C THR A 43 -6.02 1.78 -8.90
N THR A 44 -4.89 2.36 -8.48
CA THR A 44 -3.61 1.64 -8.43
C THR A 44 -3.14 1.29 -7.03
N PHE A 45 -3.81 1.77 -5.98
CA PHE A 45 -3.36 1.69 -4.58
C PHE A 45 -1.92 2.21 -4.32
N LYS A 46 -1.29 2.88 -5.30
CA LYS A 46 0.10 3.36 -5.27
C LYS A 46 0.18 4.88 -5.28
N VAL A 47 1.27 5.39 -4.72
CA VAL A 47 1.67 6.81 -4.83
C VAL A 47 1.94 7.14 -6.28
N ILE A 48 1.38 8.24 -6.78
CA ILE A 48 1.64 8.75 -8.13
C ILE A 48 2.57 9.97 -8.13
N SER A 49 2.77 10.58 -6.96
CA SER A 49 3.72 11.68 -6.75
C SER A 49 5.14 11.27 -7.17
N SER A 50 5.90 12.24 -7.67
CA SER A 50 7.30 12.04 -8.06
C SER A 50 8.12 11.54 -6.88
N SER A 51 9.06 10.62 -7.15
CA SER A 51 9.90 10.01 -6.12
C SER A 51 10.98 10.96 -5.60
N VAL A 52 10.62 11.83 -4.65
CA VAL A 52 11.58 12.77 -4.00
C VAL A 52 12.50 12.08 -2.99
N PHE A 53 12.00 11.06 -2.29
CA PHE A 53 12.75 10.34 -1.24
C PHE A 53 13.63 9.19 -1.78
N GLY A 54 13.60 8.96 -3.10
CA GLY A 54 14.26 7.83 -3.74
C GLY A 54 13.42 6.55 -3.76
N GLU A 55 13.79 5.61 -4.63
CA GLU A 55 13.01 4.43 -4.98
C GLU A 55 12.83 3.43 -3.82
N PHE A 56 13.73 3.45 -2.84
CA PHE A 56 13.75 2.54 -1.69
C PHE A 56 13.26 3.21 -0.40
N ALA A 57 12.68 4.41 -0.48
CA ALA A 57 12.11 5.08 0.67
C ALA A 57 10.94 4.27 1.26
N ARG A 58 10.91 4.17 2.59
CA ARG A 58 9.92 3.38 3.34
C ARG A 58 8.88 4.28 4.00
N VAL A 59 7.68 3.75 4.18
CA VAL A 59 6.54 4.49 4.75
C VAL A 59 6.84 5.02 6.16
N GLN A 60 7.67 4.33 6.95
CA GLN A 60 8.15 4.81 8.25
C GLN A 60 8.78 6.21 8.21
N MET A 61 9.40 6.59 7.08
CA MET A 61 10.05 7.90 6.93
C MET A 61 9.05 9.05 6.88
N LEU A 62 7.79 8.76 6.58
CA LEU A 62 6.68 9.72 6.59
C LEU A 62 6.09 9.91 7.99
N LYS A 63 6.58 9.16 8.99
CA LYS A 63 6.07 9.18 10.36
C LYS A 63 7.01 9.95 11.29
N THR A 64 6.45 10.55 12.33
CA THR A 64 7.19 11.15 13.43
C THR A 64 7.72 10.07 14.38
N PRO A 65 8.66 10.39 15.29
CA PRO A 65 9.10 9.44 16.33
C PRO A 65 7.98 8.95 17.25
N SER A 66 6.87 9.68 17.35
CA SER A 66 5.66 9.26 18.08
C SER A 66 4.78 8.25 17.32
N GLY A 67 5.12 7.95 16.06
CA GLY A 67 4.36 7.04 15.20
C GLY A 67 3.17 7.67 14.49
N ALA A 68 2.98 8.99 14.61
CA ALA A 68 1.97 9.75 13.86
C ALA A 68 2.50 10.15 12.47
N TRP A 69 1.62 10.51 11.54
CA TRP A 69 2.04 11.06 10.26
C TRP A 69 2.73 12.42 10.43
N ASN A 70 3.85 12.62 9.73
CA ASN A 70 4.47 13.93 9.59
C ASN A 70 3.74 14.73 8.51
N GLU A 71 2.63 15.36 8.88
CA GLU A 71 1.75 16.08 7.97
C GLU A 71 2.47 17.16 7.14
N SER A 72 3.38 17.91 7.77
CA SER A 72 4.15 18.96 7.10
C SER A 72 5.02 18.37 5.98
N LEU A 73 5.75 17.28 6.26
CA LEU A 73 6.58 16.59 5.29
C LEU A 73 5.74 16.00 4.14
N ILE A 74 4.58 15.42 4.47
CA ILE A 74 3.69 14.79 3.49
C ILE A 74 3.10 15.85 2.56
N ARG A 75 2.55 16.95 3.09
CA ARG A 75 1.96 18.01 2.25
C ARG A 75 2.97 18.75 1.37
N GLN A 76 4.25 18.76 1.74
CA GLN A 76 5.30 19.40 0.95
C GLN A 76 5.84 18.52 -0.18
N ASN A 77 5.82 17.20 -0.03
CA ASN A 77 6.52 16.27 -0.94
C ASN A 77 5.57 15.43 -1.81
N PHE A 78 4.27 15.44 -1.52
CA PHE A 78 3.27 14.69 -2.27
C PHE A 78 2.24 15.62 -2.90
N LEU A 79 1.63 15.17 -4.00
CA LEU A 79 0.45 15.79 -4.58
C LEU A 79 -0.70 15.81 -3.57
N LEU A 80 -1.62 16.76 -3.70
CA LEU A 80 -2.73 16.92 -2.78
C LEU A 80 -3.53 15.63 -2.57
N GLU A 81 -3.85 14.92 -3.67
CA GLU A 81 -4.61 13.66 -3.62
C GLU A 81 -3.87 12.55 -2.85
N ASP A 82 -2.56 12.40 -3.09
CA ASP A 82 -1.73 11.43 -2.38
C ASP A 82 -1.59 11.82 -0.90
N ALA A 83 -1.35 13.10 -0.62
CA ALA A 83 -1.21 13.60 0.74
C ALA A 83 -2.49 13.39 1.56
N GLU A 84 -3.66 13.73 1.01
CA GLU A 84 -4.95 13.47 1.65
C GLU A 84 -5.20 11.97 1.85
N SER A 85 -4.86 11.15 0.86
CA SER A 85 -4.98 9.70 0.96
C SER A 85 -4.09 9.13 2.08
N ILE A 86 -2.83 9.58 2.18
CA ILE A 86 -1.90 9.17 3.25
C ILE A 86 -2.45 9.58 4.61
N LEU A 87 -2.86 10.84 4.76
CA LEU A 87 -3.34 11.41 6.02
C LEU A 87 -4.67 10.82 6.47
N SER A 88 -5.49 10.30 5.54
CA SER A 88 -6.73 9.59 5.86
C SER A 88 -6.50 8.23 6.51
N ILE A 89 -5.31 7.63 6.34
CA ILE A 89 -4.96 6.36 6.97
C ILE A 89 -4.76 6.63 8.45
N THR A 90 -5.61 6.05 9.30
CA THR A 90 -5.43 6.13 10.75
C THR A 90 -4.09 5.51 11.13
N CYS A 91 -3.18 6.29 11.71
CA CYS A 91 -1.99 5.73 12.35
C CYS A 91 -2.45 4.85 13.51
N SER A 92 -2.37 3.53 13.36
CA SER A 92 -2.46 2.65 14.52
C SER A 92 -1.27 2.97 15.41
N PHE A 93 -1.54 3.36 16.65
CA PHE A 93 -0.50 3.62 17.64
C PHE A 93 0.40 2.37 17.77
N THR A 94 1.69 2.61 17.55
CA THR A 94 2.87 1.88 18.06
C THR A 94 2.77 0.35 18.12
N HIS A 95 3.56 -0.32 17.27
CA HIS A 95 3.90 -1.75 17.25
C HIS A 95 3.03 -2.73 16.44
N ALA A 96 2.04 -2.26 15.69
CA ALA A 96 1.41 -3.13 14.68
C ALA A 96 2.42 -3.45 13.57
N ALA A 97 2.58 -4.72 13.22
CA ALA A 97 3.37 -5.13 12.07
C ALA A 97 2.65 -4.78 10.77
N ASP A 98 3.41 -4.42 9.73
CA ASP A 98 2.86 -4.25 8.38
C ASP A 98 2.31 -5.60 7.89
N SER A 99 1.12 -5.59 7.28
CA SER A 99 0.46 -6.82 6.82
C SER A 99 -0.20 -6.61 5.45
N LEU A 100 -0.19 -7.65 4.63
CA LEU A 100 -0.93 -7.66 3.37
C LEU A 100 -2.39 -8.01 3.64
N MET A 101 -3.31 -7.13 3.26
CA MET A 101 -4.74 -7.38 3.23
C MET A 101 -5.17 -7.72 1.81
N TRP A 102 -5.87 -8.85 1.67
CA TRP A 102 -6.47 -9.28 0.41
C TRP A 102 -7.94 -8.85 0.38
N HIS A 103 -8.41 -8.27 -0.73
CA HIS A 103 -9.80 -7.82 -0.86
C HIS A 103 -10.85 -8.95 -0.80
N TYR A 104 -10.42 -10.22 -0.78
CA TYR A 104 -11.27 -11.41 -0.84
C TYR A 104 -11.23 -12.32 0.40
N GLU A 105 -10.92 -11.81 1.60
CA GLU A 105 -11.39 -12.48 2.82
C GLU A 105 -12.91 -12.23 2.98
N LYS A 106 -13.69 -12.97 2.18
CA LYS A 106 -15.05 -13.34 2.56
C LYS A 106 -14.96 -14.02 3.92
N LEU A 107 -15.55 -13.38 4.94
CA LEU A 107 -16.30 -14.00 6.04
C LEU A 107 -16.04 -15.51 6.19
N GLY A 108 -14.98 -15.85 6.92
CA GLY A 108 -14.63 -17.23 7.26
C GLY A 108 -14.71 -17.45 8.76
N SER A 109 -15.91 -17.33 9.33
CA SER A 109 -16.25 -17.90 10.64
C SER A 109 -17.22 -19.04 10.41
N PHE A 110 -16.69 -20.26 10.35
CA PHE A 110 -17.41 -21.48 10.72
C PHE A 110 -16.98 -21.87 12.13
#